data_AF-A0A5C7ZCT8-F1
#
_entry.id   AF-A0A5C7ZCT8-F1
#
_cell.length_a   1.000
_cell.length_b   1.000
_cell.length_c   1.000
_cell.angle_alpha   90.00
_cell.angle_beta   90.00
_cell.angle_gamma   90.00
#
_symmetry.space_group_name_H-M   'P 1'
#
loop_
_entity.id
_entity.type
_entity.pdbx_description
1 polymer ?
#
loop_
_entity_poly.entity_id
_entity_poly.type
_entity_poly.pdbx_seq_one_letter_code
_entity_poly.pdbx_strand_id
1 'polypeptide(L)'
;MSKFALENIDLVKGPIRFKKLVIDGSCQFDAFCDQIEHEGNLHKQLVGLFANMNQVALMKRLPATKFRDITPAREHVKEFEIKKGDLRVYLIKEEAHIVIIAGKKSGQAEDIRTFRSIKRRYLDSKAK
;
A
#
# COMPACT_ATOMS: atom_id res chain seq x y z
N MET A 1 -17.64 14.95 4.74
CA MET A 1 -16.38 14.69 3.99
C MET A 1 -15.51 13.80 4.85
N SER A 2 -14.84 12.81 4.26
CA SER A 2 -13.87 12.00 5.01
C SER A 2 -12.64 12.83 5.37
N LYS A 3 -12.11 12.61 6.56
CA LYS A 3 -10.85 13.18 7.02
C LYS A 3 -9.73 12.22 6.66
N PHE A 4 -8.74 12.72 5.93
CA PHE A 4 -7.55 11.96 5.56
C PHE A 4 -6.35 12.43 6.38
N ALA A 5 -5.58 11.48 6.89
CA ALA A 5 -4.30 11.71 7.53
C ALA A 5 -3.26 10.71 7.01
N LEU A 6 -1.98 11.04 7.17
CA LEU A 6 -0.88 10.16 6.82
C LEU A 6 -0.03 9.88 8.06
N GLU A 7 0.17 8.60 8.34
CA GLU A 7 1.05 8.14 9.42
C GLU A 7 2.26 7.42 8.86
N ASN A 8 3.38 7.42 9.57
CA ASN A 8 4.57 6.70 9.13
C ASN A 8 4.38 5.18 9.32
N ILE A 9 4.99 4.40 8.44
CA ILE A 9 5.15 2.96 8.63
C ILE A 9 6.56 2.72 9.18
N ASP A 10 6.71 2.78 10.50
CA ASP A 10 8.04 2.79 11.14
C ASP A 10 8.84 1.49 10.94
N LEU A 11 8.18 0.39 10.61
CA LEU A 11 8.82 -0.89 10.27
C LEU A 11 9.55 -0.85 8.92
N VAL A 12 9.28 0.14 8.07
CA VAL A 12 9.91 0.30 6.76
C VAL A 12 10.97 1.39 6.83
N LYS A 13 12.23 0.99 6.75
CA LYS A 13 13.41 1.86 6.86
C LYS A 13 14.07 2.05 5.50
N GLY A 14 14.20 3.30 5.07
CA GLY A 14 14.95 3.65 3.88
C GLY A 14 14.84 5.13 3.52
N PRO A 15 15.61 5.60 2.52
CA PRO A 15 15.54 6.98 2.04
C PRO A 15 14.15 7.37 1.53
N ILE A 16 13.46 6.44 0.86
CA ILE A 16 12.07 6.64 0.47
C ILE A 16 11.19 6.35 1.69
N ARG A 17 10.47 7.39 2.16
CA ARG A 17 9.54 7.26 3.27
C ARG A 17 8.30 6.47 2.84
N PHE A 18 7.86 5.56 3.71
CA PHE A 18 6.58 4.88 3.59
C PHE A 18 5.60 5.45 4.62
N LYS A 19 4.42 5.83 4.14
CA LYS A 19 3.31 6.28 4.97
C LYS A 19 2.07 5.43 4.70
N LYS A 20 1.19 5.33 5.67
CA LYS A 20 -0.13 4.68 5.55
C LYS A 20 -1.22 5.74 5.61
N LEU A 21 -2.24 5.57 4.77
CA LEU A 21 -3.41 6.44 4.75
C LEU A 21 -4.35 6.08 5.91
N VAL A 22 -4.77 7.08 6.66
CA VAL A 22 -5.79 6.97 7.71
C VAL A 22 -7.02 7.73 7.24
N ILE A 23 -8.18 7.09 7.30
CA ILE A 23 -9.46 7.62 6.84
C ILE A 23 -10.43 7.61 8.01
N ASP A 24 -10.87 8.78 8.43
CA ASP A 24 -11.84 8.94 9.53
C ASP A 24 -11.39 8.22 10.82
N GLY A 25 -10.08 8.23 11.10
CA GLY A 25 -9.46 7.58 12.27
C GLY A 25 -9.11 6.11 12.09
N SER A 26 -9.45 5.50 10.95
CA SER A 26 -9.20 4.08 10.67
C SER A 26 -8.14 3.90 9.59
N CYS A 27 -7.17 3.02 9.82
CA CYS A 27 -6.18 2.63 8.82
C CYS A 27 -6.47 1.23 8.27
N GLN A 28 -6.77 1.15 6.98
CA GLN A 28 -7.09 -0.11 6.30
C GLN A 28 -5.88 -1.04 6.20
N PHE A 29 -4.67 -0.48 6.13
CA PHE A 29 -3.44 -1.27 6.09
C PHE A 29 -3.18 -1.96 7.43
N ASP A 30 -3.28 -1.25 8.55
CA ASP A 30 -3.07 -1.83 9.87
C ASP A 30 -4.13 -2.90 10.17
N ALA A 31 -5.41 -2.60 9.92
CA ALA A 31 -6.49 -3.56 10.12
C ALA A 31 -6.27 -4.87 9.35
N PHE A 32 -5.72 -4.78 8.12
CA PHE A 32 -5.33 -5.96 7.35
C PHE A 32 -4.14 -6.69 7.98
N CYS A 33 -3.10 -5.99 8.42
CA CYS A 33 -1.96 -6.59 9.10
C CYS A 33 -2.39 -7.34 10.36
N ASP A 34 -3.20 -6.71 11.21
CA ASP A 34 -3.74 -7.30 12.44
C ASP A 34 -4.58 -8.55 12.14
N GLN A 35 -5.41 -8.51 11.10
CA GLN A 35 -6.17 -9.67 10.65
C GLN A 35 -5.25 -10.83 10.26
N ILE A 36 -4.21 -10.57 9.45
CA ILE A 36 -3.28 -11.61 9.00
C ILE A 36 -2.47 -12.20 10.17
N GLU A 37 -2.08 -11.38 11.13
CA GLU A 37 -1.40 -11.83 12.34
C GLU A 37 -2.32 -12.69 13.21
N HIS A 38 -3.58 -12.29 13.37
CA HIS A 38 -4.58 -13.06 14.10
C HIS A 38 -4.92 -14.41 13.43
N GLU A 39 -5.06 -14.45 12.10
CA GLU A 39 -5.25 -15.70 11.34
C GLU A 39 -4.03 -16.63 11.44
N GLY A 40 -2.82 -16.08 11.61
CA GLY A 40 -1.57 -16.80 11.88
C GLY A 40 -0.98 -17.60 10.70
N ASN A 41 -1.78 -17.97 9.71
CA ASN A 41 -1.40 -18.83 8.58
C ASN A 41 -0.49 -18.14 7.54
N LEU A 42 -0.49 -16.80 7.47
CA LEU A 42 0.24 -16.03 6.47
C LEU A 42 1.34 -15.14 7.08
N HIS A 43 1.70 -15.34 8.35
CA HIS A 43 2.69 -14.51 9.05
C HIS A 43 4.05 -14.43 8.33
N LYS A 44 4.58 -15.57 7.84
CA LYS A 44 5.83 -15.58 7.04
C LYS A 44 5.74 -14.76 5.76
N GLN A 45 4.55 -14.70 5.15
CA GLN A 45 4.32 -13.87 3.97
C GLN A 45 4.24 -12.39 4.36
N LEU A 46 3.63 -12.05 5.50
CA LEU A 46 3.56 -10.68 6.01
C LEU A 46 4.97 -10.13 6.29
N VAL A 47 5.82 -10.88 6.97
CA VAL A 47 7.24 -10.51 7.19
C VAL A 47 7.96 -10.29 5.86
N GLY A 48 7.76 -11.19 4.88
CA GLY A 48 8.34 -11.05 3.55
C GLY A 48 7.80 -9.86 2.74
N LEU A 49 6.56 -9.44 3.02
CA LEU A 49 5.94 -8.27 2.41
C LEU A 49 6.62 -6.99 2.92
N PHE A 50 6.79 -6.85 4.24
CA PHE A 50 7.58 -5.77 4.83
C PHE A 50 9.04 -5.78 4.38
N ALA A 51 9.64 -6.96 4.17
CA ALA A 51 10.98 -7.05 3.59
C ALA A 51 11.03 -6.49 2.16
N ASN A 52 10.02 -6.77 1.32
CA ASN A 52 9.92 -6.17 -0.01
C ASN A 52 9.69 -4.65 0.06
N MET A 53 8.85 -4.17 0.99
CA MET A 53 8.66 -2.73 1.24
C MET A 53 9.97 -2.05 1.63
N ASN A 54 10.77 -2.67 2.51
CA ASN A 54 12.11 -2.20 2.88
C ASN A 54 13.06 -2.14 1.68
N GLN A 55 13.03 -3.15 0.81
CA GLN A 55 13.85 -3.15 -0.42
C GLN A 55 13.45 -2.00 -1.36
N VAL A 56 12.15 -1.74 -1.52
CA VAL A 56 11.66 -0.58 -2.29
C VAL A 56 12.07 0.73 -1.62
N ALA A 57 11.96 0.82 -0.29
CA ALA A 57 12.36 2.00 0.48
C ALA A 57 13.85 2.34 0.32
N LEU A 58 14.69 1.30 0.20
CA LEU A 58 16.13 1.36 -0.09
C LEU A 58 16.46 1.55 -1.59
N MET A 59 15.47 1.87 -2.43
CA MET A 59 15.63 2.08 -3.87
C MET A 59 16.18 0.86 -4.63
N LYS A 60 16.04 -0.35 -4.10
CA LYS A 60 16.45 -1.57 -4.80
C LYS A 60 15.46 -1.88 -5.93
N ARG A 61 15.99 -2.26 -7.08
CA ARG A 61 15.16 -2.75 -8.20
C ARG A 61 14.63 -4.14 -7.85
N LEU A 62 13.31 -4.27 -7.84
CA LEU A 62 12.63 -5.54 -7.66
C LEU A 62 12.00 -6.00 -8.97
N PRO A 63 11.93 -7.31 -9.22
CA PRO A 63 11.23 -7.84 -10.38
C PRO A 63 9.75 -7.49 -10.32
N ALA A 64 9.09 -7.43 -11.48
CA ALA A 64 7.66 -7.17 -11.62
C ALA A 64 6.78 -8.16 -10.84
N THR A 65 7.31 -9.33 -10.50
CA THR A 65 6.66 -10.33 -9.64
C THR A 65 6.56 -9.91 -8.17
N LYS A 66 7.41 -8.97 -7.72
CA LYS A 66 7.45 -8.43 -6.35
C LYS A 66 7.03 -6.96 -6.24
N PHE A 67 7.34 -6.14 -7.24
CA PHE A 67 6.96 -4.73 -7.29
C PHE A 67 6.55 -4.35 -8.71
N ARG A 68 5.29 -3.95 -8.90
CA ARG A 68 4.72 -3.71 -10.24
C ARG A 68 4.14 -2.30 -10.31
N ASP A 69 4.46 -1.57 -11.38
CA ASP A 69 3.72 -0.37 -11.78
C ASP A 69 2.36 -0.81 -12.36
N ILE A 70 1.28 -0.35 -11.73
CA ILE A 70 -0.11 -0.64 -12.12
C ILE A 70 -0.84 0.65 -12.57
N THR A 71 -0.09 1.72 -12.83
CA THR A 71 -0.61 3.04 -13.21
C THR A 71 -1.33 2.96 -14.55
N PRO A 72 -2.61 3.37 -14.63
CA PRO A 72 -3.30 3.54 -15.89
C PRO A 72 -2.59 4.55 -16.80
N ALA A 73 -2.67 4.37 -18.12
CA ALA A 73 -1.93 5.18 -19.10
C ALA A 73 -2.17 6.71 -19.01
N ARG A 74 -3.31 7.15 -18.48
CA ARG A 74 -3.71 8.57 -18.36
C ARG A 74 -3.57 9.13 -16.94
N GLU A 75 -3.01 8.37 -16.01
CA GLU A 75 -2.87 8.79 -14.62
C GLU A 75 -1.49 9.39 -14.36
N HIS A 76 -1.47 10.58 -13.76
CA HIS A 76 -0.23 11.28 -13.44
C HIS A 76 0.39 10.79 -12.14
N VAL A 77 -0.44 10.37 -11.18
CA VAL A 77 0.01 9.82 -9.91
C VAL A 77 0.33 8.35 -10.10
N LYS A 78 1.59 7.98 -9.89
CA LYS A 78 2.05 6.60 -10.05
C LYS A 78 1.43 5.68 -9.00
N GLU A 79 0.89 4.57 -9.46
CA GLU A 79 0.30 3.48 -8.68
C GLU A 79 1.21 2.26 -8.71
N PHE A 80 1.43 1.64 -7.55
CA PHE A 80 2.24 0.44 -7.45
C PHE A 80 1.58 -0.65 -6.61
N GLU A 81 1.96 -1.89 -6.93
CA GLU A 81 1.63 -3.09 -6.18
C GLU A 81 2.90 -3.77 -5.67
N ILE A 82 3.03 -3.94 -4.35
CA ILE A 82 4.06 -4.76 -3.72
C ILE A 82 3.45 -6.13 -3.38
N LYS A 83 4.19 -7.22 -3.65
CA LYS A 83 3.68 -8.59 -3.61
C LYS A 83 4.55 -9.50 -2.78
N LYS A 84 3.92 -10.37 -2.00
CA LYS A 84 4.58 -11.55 -1.41
C LYS A 84 3.57 -12.68 -1.27
N GLY A 85 3.77 -13.78 -2.02
CA GLY A 85 2.85 -14.92 -2.03
C GLY A 85 1.42 -14.49 -2.39
N ASP A 86 0.52 -14.61 -1.43
CA ASP A 86 -0.89 -14.24 -1.50
C ASP A 86 -1.17 -12.82 -1.01
N LEU A 87 -0.20 -12.10 -0.45
CA LEU A 87 -0.41 -10.74 0.08
C LEU A 87 -0.02 -9.66 -0.94
N ARG A 88 -0.82 -8.59 -1.01
CA ARG A 88 -0.63 -7.43 -1.90
C ARG A 88 -0.76 -6.14 -1.10
N VAL A 89 0.12 -5.18 -1.36
CA VAL A 89 0.02 -3.80 -0.84
C VAL A 89 -0.12 -2.86 -2.04
N TYR A 90 -1.10 -1.98 -1.98
CA TYR A 90 -1.38 -0.99 -3.01
C TYR A 90 -1.03 0.40 -2.50
N LEU A 91 -0.17 1.09 -3.26
CA LEU A 91 0.36 2.38 -2.87
C LEU A 91 0.42 3.34 -4.04
N ILE A 92 0.44 4.63 -3.73
CA ILE A 92 0.78 5.69 -4.67
C ILE A 92 2.13 6.30 -4.34
N LYS A 93 2.77 6.89 -5.35
CA LYS A 93 3.99 7.69 -5.15
C LYS A 93 3.66 9.18 -5.26
N GLU A 94 3.82 9.88 -4.14
CA GLU A 94 3.89 11.34 -4.05
C GLU A 94 5.30 11.71 -3.51
N GLU A 95 5.41 12.64 -2.56
CA GLU A 95 6.65 12.90 -1.80
C GLU A 95 7.13 11.68 -0.99
N ALA A 96 6.20 10.79 -0.65
CA ALA A 96 6.42 9.50 0.01
C ALA A 96 5.69 8.39 -0.78
N HIS A 97 6.02 7.14 -0.47
CA HIS A 97 5.18 6.02 -0.86
C HIS A 97 4.01 5.92 0.14
N ILE A 98 2.80 6.17 -0.34
CA ILE A 98 1.60 6.18 0.50
C ILE A 98 0.83 4.89 0.26
N VAL A 99 0.85 3.99 1.23
CA VAL A 99 0.04 2.79 1.28
C VAL A 99 -1.41 3.17 1.56
N ILE A 100 -2.30 2.72 0.69
CA ILE A 100 -3.73 3.02 0.79
C ILE A 100 -4.49 1.81 1.35
N ILE A 101 -4.26 0.62 0.79
CA ILE A 101 -4.85 -0.64 1.27
C ILE A 101 -3.88 -1.79 1.06
N ALA A 102 -4.16 -2.91 1.73
CA ALA A 102 -3.58 -4.21 1.45
C ALA A 102 -4.68 -5.27 1.39
N GLY A 103 -4.37 -6.40 0.77
CA GLY A 103 -5.35 -7.45 0.52
C GLY A 103 -4.72 -8.78 0.11
N LYS A 104 -5.57 -9.79 -0.06
CA LYS A 104 -5.19 -11.13 -0.53
C LYS A 104 -5.33 -11.21 -2.05
N LYS A 105 -4.48 -12.00 -2.71
CA LYS A 105 -4.45 -12.21 -4.16
C LYS A 105 -5.83 -12.61 -4.73
N SER A 106 -6.60 -13.40 -3.97
CA SER A 106 -7.95 -13.81 -4.35
C SER A 106 -8.92 -12.64 -4.53
N GLY A 107 -8.75 -11.54 -3.80
CA GLY A 107 -9.57 -10.32 -3.84
C GLY A 107 -9.02 -9.22 -4.73
N GLN A 108 -7.89 -9.45 -5.43
CA GLN A 108 -7.11 -8.40 -6.11
C GLN A 108 -7.93 -7.49 -7.03
N ALA A 109 -8.89 -8.04 -7.78
CA ALA A 109 -9.71 -7.25 -8.69
C ALA A 109 -10.60 -6.23 -7.96
N GLU A 110 -11.11 -6.61 -6.79
CA GLU A 110 -11.89 -5.74 -5.92
C GLU A 110 -11.00 -4.74 -5.20
N ASP A 111 -9.87 -5.20 -4.65
CA ASP A 111 -8.89 -4.34 -3.99
C ASP A 111 -8.44 -3.21 -4.91
N ILE A 112 -8.12 -3.48 -6.18
CA ILE A 112 -7.70 -2.44 -7.14
C ILE A 112 -8.81 -1.40 -7.37
N ARG A 113 -10.09 -1.81 -7.40
CA ARG A 113 -11.22 -0.87 -7.53
C ARG A 113 -11.34 0.01 -6.28
N THR A 114 -11.28 -0.60 -5.10
CA THR A 114 -11.35 0.10 -3.81
C THR A 114 -10.17 1.05 -3.64
N PHE A 115 -8.95 0.59 -3.93
CA PHE A 115 -7.72 1.38 -3.95
C PHE A 115 -7.88 2.65 -4.80
N ARG A 116 -8.34 2.52 -6.04
CA ARG A 116 -8.50 3.67 -6.95
C ARG A 116 -9.61 4.62 -6.51
N SER A 117 -10.68 4.10 -5.94
CA SER A 117 -11.76 4.90 -5.36
C SER A 117 -11.26 5.76 -4.18
N ILE A 118 -10.52 5.14 -3.25
CA ILE A 118 -9.92 5.83 -2.11
C ILE A 118 -8.87 6.83 -2.56
N LYS A 119 -7.98 6.43 -3.47
CA LYS A 119 -6.95 7.31 -4.09
C LYS A 119 -7.59 8.58 -4.61
N ARG A 120 -8.64 8.47 -5.42
CA ARG A 120 -9.34 9.63 -5.99
C ARG A 120 -9.87 10.57 -4.91
N ARG A 121 -10.60 10.02 -3.93
CA ARG A 121 -11.14 10.81 -2.81
C ARG A 121 -10.04 11.53 -2.00
N TYR A 122 -8.91 10.87 -1.77
CA TYR A 122 -7.76 11.45 -1.09
C TYR A 122 -7.14 12.59 -1.90
N LEU A 123 -6.88 12.38 -3.20
CA LEU A 123 -6.31 13.42 -4.07
C LEU A 123 -7.26 14.62 -4.21
N ASP A 124 -8.56 14.39 -4.39
CA ASP A 124 -9.59 15.43 -4.45
C ASP A 124 -9.66 16.26 -3.16
N SER A 125 -9.36 15.64 -2.00
CA SER A 125 -9.33 16.34 -0.71
C SER A 125 -8.13 17.28 -0.54
N LYS A 126 -7.05 17.08 -1.31
CA LYS A 126 -5.84 17.91 -1.29
C LYS A 126 -5.87 19.08 -2.27
N ALA A 127 -6.74 19.01 -3.28
CA ALA A 127 -6.90 20.05 -4.30
C ALA A 127 -7.83 21.20 -3.85
N LYS A 128 -8.36 21.14 -2.63
CA LYS A 128 -9.20 22.16 -2.00
C LYS A 128 -8.38 22.96 -1.01
#